data_AF-A0A4Q5EEY7-F1
#
_entry.id   AF-A0A4Q5EEY7-F1
#
_cell.length_a   1.000
_cell.length_b   1.000
_cell.length_c   1.000
_cell.angle_alpha   90.00
_cell.angle_beta   90.00
_cell.angle_gamma   90.00
#
_symmetry.space_group_name_H-M   'P 1'
#
loop_
_entity.id
_entity.type
_entity.pdbx_description
1 polymer ?
#
loop_
_entity_poly.entity_id
_entity_poly.type
_entity_poly.pdbx_seq_one_letter_code
_entity_poly.pdbx_strand_id
1 'polypeptide(L)'
;MLLGQILYTSVLSAHTIANQEKQSILQSLVKRQVLYDDSISIDSVIAWSEQLLPTLQSNEDRTTYFLLQLQLANAYTLRGDISLATNRAQLMYEEAKATDYQFGMVVANQAIGDAYNTIANMGDKALESYQDALTELSNISGQHPYRAQLLLKMSNVLQRKGRLEEAEKILEELEKILYQEPDYPTDFFFCIEKTNFAISHGHLSQDYLNEANIWLHKMDSIYQLHPEKFYRFHLDYTTAAYYRAMGNWDKQYWKQALDIYSKLQAEYSGNKRSTYYRWTSLEKIYLCKIQGMAMEACRIYQELYPPIDTLASQSYIRQINTIKAKYQVDKAETASNNEYNKIITSILVGTMALVTLFVLLAILLKRQREKVKLSTQKLATSRINAENAMRAKSVFLSNMSHEIRTPLNALSGFSSLLTEEGLDDETRRQCNEVIQQNSELLLKLINDVIDLSSLEFGKLQFCIAQHDAVSICRNVIDTVNKVKQTQAELTFTTELEEMPIETDDSRLQQVLINLLINATKFTPQGSIVLKLEKETDDTVLFTVTDTGCGIPKDKQANIFQRFEKLNENAQGSGLGLSICQLIIEHIGGQIWIDSEYAEGSRFCFTHPISQTGRKENKK
;
A
#
# COMPACT_ATOMS: atom_id res chain seq x y z
N MET A 1 56.44 26.46 48.95
CA MET A 1 55.85 25.42 48.07
C MET A 1 55.79 24.05 48.74
N LEU A 2 56.90 23.50 49.27
CA LEU A 2 56.90 22.20 49.97
C LEU A 2 55.98 22.10 51.21
N LEU A 3 55.92 23.15 52.05
CA LEU A 3 55.03 23.19 53.22
C LEU A 3 53.53 23.14 52.84
N GLY A 4 53.16 23.74 51.70
CA GLY A 4 51.78 23.70 51.20
C GLY A 4 51.39 22.32 50.66
N GLN A 5 52.32 21.58 50.05
CA GLN A 5 52.09 20.22 49.58
C GLN A 5 51.96 19.22 50.75
N ILE A 6 52.76 19.36 51.81
CA ILE A 6 52.70 18.50 53.00
C ILE A 6 51.41 18.76 53.80
N LEU A 7 51.02 20.04 53.96
CA LEU A 7 49.74 20.38 54.59
C LEU A 7 48.55 19.85 53.75
N TYR A 8 48.60 19.99 52.43
CA TYR A 8 47.54 19.49 51.54
C TYR A 8 47.40 17.97 51.58
N THR A 9 48.51 17.21 51.56
CA THR A 9 48.46 15.74 51.67
C THR A 9 48.04 15.25 53.07
N SER A 10 48.44 15.95 54.13
CA SER A 10 48.00 15.65 55.50
C SER A 10 46.51 15.91 55.74
N VAL A 11 45.96 16.95 55.10
CA VAL A 11 44.53 17.28 55.18
C VAL A 11 43.71 16.29 54.35
N LEU A 12 44.20 15.89 53.17
CA LEU A 12 43.55 14.86 52.35
C LEU A 12 43.53 13.50 53.06
N SER A 13 44.63 13.10 53.71
CA SER A 13 44.71 11.84 54.45
C SER A 13 43.82 11.85 55.70
N ALA A 14 43.82 12.95 56.48
CA ALA A 14 42.95 13.10 57.64
C ALA A 14 41.46 13.09 57.24
N HIS A 15 41.11 13.73 56.13
CA HIS A 15 39.73 13.74 55.62
C HIS A 15 39.28 12.34 55.16
N THR A 16 40.18 11.57 54.53
CA THR A 16 39.90 10.20 54.09
C THR A 16 39.71 9.25 55.28
N ILE A 17 40.55 9.36 56.30
CA ILE A 17 40.45 8.56 57.54
C ILE A 17 39.14 8.86 58.28
N ALA A 18 38.78 10.14 58.42
CA ALA A 18 37.52 10.55 59.06
C ALA A 18 36.28 10.04 58.31
N ASN A 19 36.32 9.97 56.98
CA ASN A 19 35.22 9.45 56.18
C ASN A 19 35.09 7.91 56.31
N GLN A 20 36.21 7.18 56.39
CA GLN A 20 36.20 5.74 56.66
C GLN A 20 35.64 5.41 58.05
N GLU A 21 36.01 6.19 59.07
CA GLU A 21 35.49 6.01 60.44
C GLU A 21 33.97 6.23 60.48
N LYS A 22 33.48 7.33 59.88
CA LYS A 22 32.03 7.60 59.75
C LYS A 22 31.30 6.47 59.02
N GLN A 23 31.86 5.96 57.92
CA GLN A 23 31.28 4.84 57.18
C GLN A 23 31.16 3.58 58.06
N SER A 24 32.22 3.24 58.81
CA SER A 24 32.23 2.08 59.70
C SER A 24 31.16 2.20 60.81
N ILE A 25 30.98 3.40 61.36
CA ILE A 25 29.94 3.67 62.36
C ILE A 25 28.54 3.47 61.76
N LEU A 26 28.27 4.03 60.57
CA LEU A 26 26.97 3.85 59.90
C LEU A 26 26.68 2.38 59.59
N GLN A 27 27.67 1.64 59.09
CA GLN A 27 27.55 0.20 58.84
C GLN A 27 27.27 -0.59 60.13
N SER A 28 27.90 -0.22 61.24
CA SER A 28 27.64 -0.81 62.56
C SER A 28 26.18 -0.57 63.00
N LEU A 29 25.66 0.64 62.82
CA LEU A 29 24.26 0.96 63.11
C LEU A 29 23.30 0.12 62.26
N VAL A 30 23.57 -0.03 60.94
CA VAL A 30 22.80 -0.91 60.04
C VAL A 30 22.80 -2.36 60.52
N LYS A 31 23.99 -2.90 60.87
CA LYS A 31 24.13 -4.28 61.33
C LYS A 31 23.36 -4.54 62.63
N ARG A 32 23.32 -3.56 63.53
CA ARG A 32 22.55 -3.59 64.78
C ARG A 32 21.07 -3.26 64.58
N GLN A 33 20.63 -2.91 63.36
CA GLN A 33 19.28 -2.45 63.03
C GLN A 33 18.79 -1.26 63.88
N VAL A 34 19.69 -0.33 64.22
CA VAL A 34 19.38 0.90 64.96
C VAL A 34 19.62 2.14 64.10
N LEU A 35 18.85 3.21 64.36
CA LEU A 35 18.97 4.46 63.59
C LEU A 35 19.86 5.52 64.26
N TYR A 36 20.15 5.38 65.54
CA TYR A 36 20.98 6.27 66.34
C TYR A 36 21.40 5.56 67.63
N ASP A 37 22.40 6.06 68.32
CA ASP A 37 22.82 5.57 69.64
C ASP A 37 23.17 6.74 70.58
N ASP A 38 23.75 6.45 71.75
CA ASP A 38 24.13 7.48 72.73
C ASP A 38 25.20 8.45 72.20
N SER A 39 26.02 8.01 71.25
CA SER A 39 27.12 8.80 70.70
C SER A 39 26.72 9.52 69.41
N ILE A 40 25.85 8.91 68.60
CA ILE A 40 25.48 9.41 67.27
C ILE A 40 24.01 9.79 67.25
N SER A 41 23.75 11.09 67.03
CA SER A 41 22.40 11.61 66.83
C SER A 41 21.84 11.27 65.44
N ILE A 42 20.52 11.34 65.29
CA ILE A 42 19.86 11.15 63.99
C ILE A 42 20.31 12.19 62.94
N ASP A 43 20.59 13.43 63.35
CA ASP A 43 21.09 14.47 62.46
C ASP A 43 22.52 14.18 62.00
N SER A 44 23.34 13.58 62.86
CA SER A 44 24.68 13.09 62.49
C SER A 44 24.58 11.97 61.45
N VAL A 45 23.67 11.00 61.65
CA VAL A 45 23.44 9.92 60.68
C VAL A 45 23.06 10.48 59.31
N ILE A 46 22.14 11.46 59.28
CA ILE A 46 21.71 12.12 58.04
C ILE A 46 22.89 12.84 57.39
N ALA A 47 23.57 13.73 58.12
CA ALA A 47 24.66 14.52 57.58
C ALA A 47 25.82 13.65 57.05
N TRP A 48 26.18 12.59 57.76
CA TRP A 48 27.25 11.68 57.35
C TRP A 48 26.84 10.83 56.15
N SER A 49 25.60 10.33 56.12
CA SER A 49 25.10 9.56 54.99
C SER A 49 25.05 10.39 53.71
N GLU A 50 24.57 11.64 53.78
CA GLU A 50 24.54 12.54 52.61
C GLU A 50 25.94 12.88 52.10
N GLN A 51 26.92 13.01 53.00
CA GLN A 51 28.30 13.25 52.64
C GLN A 51 28.96 12.04 51.97
N LEU A 52 28.68 10.82 52.46
CA LEU A 52 29.39 9.61 52.06
C LEU A 52 28.77 8.88 50.86
N LEU A 53 27.44 8.82 50.76
CA LEU A 53 26.75 8.03 49.72
C LEU A 53 27.24 8.33 48.28
N PRO A 54 27.43 9.60 47.84
CA PRO A 54 27.94 9.87 46.49
C PRO A 54 29.31 9.24 46.21
N THR A 55 30.16 9.08 47.24
CA THR A 55 31.48 8.46 47.11
C THR A 55 31.44 6.93 47.21
N LEU A 56 30.43 6.37 47.87
CA LEU A 56 30.24 4.93 48.01
C LEU A 56 29.58 4.30 46.79
N GLN A 57 28.87 5.09 45.98
CA GLN A 57 28.26 4.64 44.73
C GLN A 57 29.28 4.01 43.76
N SER A 58 30.55 4.45 43.80
CA SER A 58 31.63 3.91 42.98
C SER A 58 32.36 2.70 43.57
N ASN A 59 32.01 2.25 44.78
CA ASN A 59 32.61 1.08 45.42
C ASN A 59 31.88 -0.24 45.05
N GLU A 60 32.55 -1.38 45.21
CA GLU A 60 32.01 -2.69 44.79
C GLU A 60 30.88 -3.26 45.70
N ASP A 61 30.80 -2.85 46.97
CA ASP A 61 29.79 -3.36 47.91
C ASP A 61 28.42 -2.67 47.77
N ARG A 62 27.66 -3.09 46.76
CA ARG A 62 26.32 -2.57 46.46
C ARG A 62 25.31 -2.85 47.58
N THR A 63 25.40 -3.99 48.27
CA THR A 63 24.47 -4.34 49.35
C THR A 63 24.54 -3.32 50.47
N THR A 64 25.76 -3.02 50.94
CA THR A 64 25.95 -2.04 52.00
C THR A 64 25.57 -0.64 51.58
N TYR A 65 25.86 -0.25 50.34
CA TYR A 65 25.43 1.04 49.80
C TYR A 65 23.91 1.22 49.87
N PHE A 66 23.14 0.24 49.41
CA PHE A 66 21.68 0.28 49.42
C PHE A 66 21.08 0.21 50.84
N LEU A 67 21.70 -0.54 51.76
CA LEU A 67 21.29 -0.56 53.17
C LEU A 67 21.55 0.77 53.89
N LEU A 68 22.66 1.47 53.56
CA LEU A 68 22.93 2.82 54.06
C LEU A 68 21.94 3.84 53.51
N GLN A 69 21.54 3.72 52.24
CA GLN A 69 20.48 4.56 51.68
C GLN A 69 19.13 4.32 52.38
N LEU A 70 18.77 3.06 52.67
CA LEU A 70 17.59 2.72 53.47
C LEU A 70 17.66 3.35 54.87
N GLN A 71 18.82 3.26 55.53
CA GLN A 71 19.03 3.90 56.84
C GLN A 71 18.82 5.41 56.77
N LEU A 72 19.34 6.08 55.74
CA LEU A 72 19.12 7.51 55.52
C LEU A 72 17.63 7.84 55.31
N ALA A 73 16.91 7.06 54.49
CA ALA A 73 15.48 7.24 54.30
C ALA A 73 14.70 7.09 55.62
N ASN A 74 15.05 6.09 56.43
CA ASN A 74 14.45 5.87 57.74
C ASN A 74 14.81 6.96 58.76
N ALA A 75 16.03 7.51 58.67
CA ALA A 75 16.43 8.66 59.49
C ALA A 75 15.61 9.91 59.16
N TYR A 76 15.35 10.18 57.87
CA TYR A 76 14.44 11.24 57.45
C TYR A 76 13.02 11.03 57.99
N THR A 77 12.50 9.81 57.88
CA THR A 77 11.20 9.44 58.42
C THR A 77 11.13 9.66 59.93
N LEU A 78 12.17 9.28 60.67
CA LEU A 78 12.23 9.44 62.12
C LEU A 78 12.27 10.93 62.53
N ARG A 79 13.08 11.73 61.84
CA ARG A 79 13.16 13.19 62.06
C ARG A 79 11.87 13.93 61.70
N GLY A 80 11.04 13.34 60.83
CA GLY A 80 9.77 13.90 60.38
C GLY A 80 9.83 14.52 58.98
N ASP A 81 10.91 14.36 58.24
CA ASP A 81 11.07 14.87 56.88
C ASP A 81 10.55 13.87 55.84
N ILE A 82 9.24 13.61 55.89
CA ILE A 82 8.59 12.59 55.06
C ILE A 82 8.83 12.82 53.57
N SER A 83 8.81 14.09 53.13
CA SER A 83 9.08 14.47 51.74
C SER A 83 10.49 14.04 51.28
N LEU A 84 11.51 14.19 52.14
CA LEU A 84 12.87 13.77 51.86
C LEU A 84 13.01 12.25 51.88
N ALA A 85 12.36 11.58 52.86
CA ALA A 85 12.32 10.12 52.94
C ALA A 85 11.73 9.49 51.68
N THR A 86 10.54 9.92 51.26
CA THR A 86 9.90 9.43 50.03
C THR A 86 10.73 9.77 48.79
N ASN A 87 11.47 10.88 48.79
CA ASN A 87 12.33 11.23 47.65
C ASN A 87 13.53 10.28 47.56
N ARG A 88 14.20 10.08 48.68
CA ARG A 88 15.31 9.15 48.75
C ARG A 88 14.88 7.74 48.36
N ALA A 89 13.74 7.26 48.87
CA ALA A 89 13.22 5.94 48.56
C ALA A 89 12.94 5.74 47.05
N GLN A 90 12.33 6.75 46.40
CA GLN A 90 12.06 6.72 44.96
C GLN A 90 13.36 6.75 44.12
N LEU A 91 14.29 7.64 44.47
CA LEU A 91 15.60 7.72 43.80
C LEU A 91 16.37 6.40 43.94
N MET A 92 16.31 5.79 45.13
CA MET A 92 16.92 4.49 45.39
C MET A 92 16.31 3.40 44.50
N TYR A 93 14.99 3.39 44.30
CA TYR A 93 14.33 2.44 43.40
C TYR A 93 14.76 2.64 41.93
N GLU A 94 14.77 3.89 41.47
CA GLU A 94 15.19 4.24 40.10
C GLU A 94 16.65 3.87 39.84
N GLU A 95 17.54 4.10 40.82
CA GLU A 95 18.95 3.73 40.77
C GLU A 95 19.13 2.21 40.75
N ALA A 96 18.43 1.47 41.62
CA ALA A 96 18.47 0.00 41.65
C ALA A 96 17.99 -0.60 40.31
N LYS A 97 16.92 -0.04 39.74
CA LYS A 97 16.38 -0.47 38.45
C LYS A 97 17.32 -0.15 37.30
N ALA A 98 17.95 1.02 37.29
CA ALA A 98 18.91 1.41 36.26
C ALA A 98 20.20 0.56 36.30
N THR A 99 20.56 0.04 37.48
CA THR A 99 21.76 -0.80 37.68
C THR A 99 21.47 -2.30 37.72
N ASP A 100 20.21 -2.69 37.47
CA ASP A 100 19.69 -4.06 37.50
C ASP A 100 20.04 -4.82 38.80
N TYR A 101 19.93 -4.13 39.94
CA TYR A 101 20.27 -4.70 41.25
C TYR A 101 19.00 -5.02 42.05
N GLN A 102 18.56 -6.29 41.98
CA GLN A 102 17.31 -6.76 42.57
C GLN A 102 17.20 -6.51 44.08
N PHE A 103 18.25 -6.80 44.88
CA PHE A 103 18.21 -6.54 46.32
C PHE A 103 18.08 -5.03 46.64
N GLY A 104 18.64 -4.17 45.77
CA GLY A 104 18.42 -2.72 45.84
C GLY A 104 16.95 -2.34 45.66
N MET A 105 16.23 -3.01 44.75
CA MET A 105 14.80 -2.80 44.55
C MET A 105 13.99 -3.27 45.76
N VAL A 106 14.38 -4.38 46.40
CA VAL A 106 13.77 -4.88 47.66
C VAL A 106 13.86 -3.81 48.76
N VAL A 107 15.06 -3.32 49.06
CA VAL A 107 15.23 -2.33 50.13
C VAL A 107 14.63 -0.97 49.76
N ALA A 108 14.52 -0.64 48.47
CA ALA A 108 13.83 0.55 48.00
C ALA A 108 12.32 0.47 48.23
N ASN A 109 11.71 -0.66 47.89
CA ASN A 109 10.30 -0.91 48.21
C ASN A 109 10.05 -0.91 49.73
N GLN A 110 10.98 -1.44 50.53
CA GLN A 110 10.91 -1.28 51.99
C GLN A 110 10.94 0.20 52.42
N ALA A 111 11.86 1.01 51.88
CA ALA A 111 11.94 2.43 52.21
C ALA A 111 10.67 3.20 51.82
N ILE A 112 10.06 2.86 50.68
CA ILE A 112 8.78 3.41 50.23
C ILE A 112 7.67 3.05 51.24
N GLY A 113 7.60 1.77 51.63
CA GLY A 113 6.64 1.29 52.63
C GLY A 113 6.81 1.96 53.99
N ASP A 114 8.05 2.08 54.48
CA ASP A 114 8.39 2.75 55.74
C ASP A 114 7.97 4.23 55.71
N ALA A 115 8.19 4.93 54.61
CA ALA A 115 7.73 6.31 54.44
C ALA A 115 6.19 6.40 54.47
N TYR A 116 5.48 5.56 53.70
CA TYR A 116 4.01 5.55 53.68
C TYR A 116 3.39 5.18 55.03
N ASN A 117 4.00 4.26 55.79
CA ASN A 117 3.47 3.82 57.08
C ASN A 117 3.40 4.95 58.14
N THR A 118 4.17 6.03 57.95
CA THR A 118 4.15 7.20 58.82
C THR A 118 3.16 8.30 58.42
N ILE A 119 2.52 8.14 57.27
CA ILE A 119 1.47 9.04 56.77
C ILE A 119 0.11 8.46 57.13
N ALA A 120 -0.75 9.28 57.73
CA ALA A 120 -2.11 8.87 58.08
C ALA A 120 -2.86 8.35 56.84
N ASN A 121 -3.61 7.25 57.00
CA ASN A 121 -4.40 6.60 55.95
C ASN A 121 -3.62 6.04 54.75
N MET A 122 -2.30 5.87 54.84
CA MET A 122 -1.49 5.25 53.76
C MET A 122 -1.03 3.82 54.07
N GLY A 123 -1.61 3.17 55.08
CA GLY A 123 -1.26 1.79 55.47
C GLY A 123 -1.41 0.76 54.34
N ASP A 124 -2.39 0.91 53.45
CA ASP A 124 -2.55 -0.03 52.32
C ASP A 124 -1.43 0.10 51.30
N LYS A 125 -1.00 1.33 51.00
CA LYS A 125 0.17 1.58 50.13
C LYS A 125 1.45 1.05 50.76
N ALA A 126 1.60 1.17 52.07
CA ALA A 126 2.73 0.58 52.79
C ALA A 126 2.74 -0.95 52.64
N LEU A 127 1.58 -1.61 52.83
CA LEU A 127 1.45 -3.06 52.63
C LEU A 127 1.75 -3.48 51.20
N GLU A 128 1.25 -2.75 50.21
CA GLU A 128 1.56 -2.99 48.79
C GLU A 128 3.07 -2.92 48.54
N SER A 129 3.74 -1.88 49.05
CA SER A 129 5.20 -1.74 48.90
C SER A 129 5.98 -2.87 49.59
N TYR A 130 5.57 -3.31 50.79
CA TYR A 130 6.22 -4.44 51.45
C TYR A 130 5.95 -5.78 50.74
N GLN A 131 4.76 -5.94 50.16
CA GLN A 131 4.43 -7.12 49.35
C GLN A 131 5.27 -7.15 48.07
N ASP A 132 5.46 -6.01 47.40
CA ASP A 132 6.36 -5.89 46.25
C ASP A 132 7.81 -6.22 46.65
N ALA A 133 8.27 -5.74 47.81
CA ALA A 133 9.58 -6.09 48.34
C ALA A 133 9.73 -7.61 48.59
N LEU A 134 8.72 -8.27 49.16
CA LEU A 134 8.73 -9.72 49.38
C LEU A 134 8.70 -10.52 48.07
N THR A 135 7.91 -10.09 47.10
CA THR A 135 7.85 -10.70 45.77
C THR A 135 9.21 -10.60 45.10
N GLU A 136 9.82 -9.41 45.08
CA GLU A 136 11.15 -9.21 44.50
C GLU A 136 12.22 -10.01 45.25
N LEU A 137 12.14 -10.10 46.58
CA LEU A 137 13.05 -10.89 47.39
C LEU A 137 12.92 -12.39 47.11
N SER A 138 11.71 -12.88 46.87
CA SER A 138 11.46 -14.28 46.53
C SER A 138 12.06 -14.70 45.18
N ASN A 139 12.20 -13.74 44.25
CA ASN A 139 12.91 -13.96 42.98
C ASN A 139 14.42 -14.13 43.18
N ILE A 140 14.99 -13.55 44.25
CA ILE A 140 16.40 -13.73 44.62
C ILE A 140 16.59 -15.08 45.34
N SER A 141 15.83 -15.31 46.41
CA SER A 141 15.82 -16.56 47.17
C SER A 141 14.60 -16.64 48.08
N GLY A 142 13.88 -17.76 48.04
CA GLY A 142 12.71 -18.00 48.90
C GLY A 142 13.02 -18.04 50.41
N GLN A 143 14.28 -18.30 50.79
CA GLN A 143 14.75 -18.34 52.18
C GLN A 143 15.74 -17.20 52.49
N HIS A 144 15.64 -16.07 51.79
CA HIS A 144 16.55 -14.95 52.05
C HIS A 144 16.40 -14.42 53.50
N PRO A 145 17.49 -14.20 54.27
CA PRO A 145 17.43 -13.82 55.69
C PRO A 145 16.72 -12.48 55.93
N TYR A 146 16.77 -11.57 54.94
CA TYR A 146 16.06 -10.29 54.97
C TYR A 146 14.52 -10.41 54.98
N ARG A 147 13.96 -11.61 54.69
CA ARG A 147 12.52 -11.86 54.68
C ARG A 147 11.89 -11.55 56.04
N ALA A 148 12.55 -11.92 57.13
CA ALA A 148 12.04 -11.66 58.48
C ALA A 148 11.84 -10.16 58.75
N GLN A 149 12.74 -9.32 58.24
CA GLN A 149 12.61 -7.86 58.39
C GLN A 149 11.36 -7.33 57.68
N LEU A 150 11.10 -7.78 56.45
CA LEU A 150 9.91 -7.35 55.69
C LEU A 150 8.61 -7.86 56.33
N LEU A 151 8.59 -9.09 56.82
CA LEU A 151 7.44 -9.66 57.52
C LEU A 151 7.11 -8.89 58.82
N LEU A 152 8.12 -8.46 59.59
CA LEU A 152 7.91 -7.60 60.76
C LEU A 152 7.22 -6.29 60.38
N LYS A 153 7.67 -5.66 59.28
CA LYS A 153 7.06 -4.43 58.77
C LYS A 153 5.61 -4.64 58.36
N MET A 154 5.30 -5.74 57.68
CA MET A 154 3.92 -6.07 57.30
C MET A 154 3.04 -6.37 58.51
N SER A 155 3.52 -7.16 59.47
CA SER A 155 2.79 -7.46 60.71
C SER A 155 2.39 -6.18 61.43
N ASN A 156 3.33 -5.24 61.58
CA ASN A 156 3.08 -3.94 62.21
C ASN A 156 1.90 -3.19 61.55
N VAL A 157 1.89 -3.12 60.22
CA VAL A 157 0.83 -2.40 59.49
C VAL A 157 -0.51 -3.14 59.55
N LEU A 158 -0.51 -4.47 59.43
CA LEU A 158 -1.73 -5.28 59.54
C LEU A 158 -2.39 -5.14 60.91
N GLN A 159 -1.59 -5.21 61.99
CA GLN A 159 -2.09 -5.02 63.35
C GLN A 159 -2.69 -3.63 63.55
N ARG A 160 -2.01 -2.56 63.11
CA ARG A 160 -2.52 -1.18 63.18
C ARG A 160 -3.80 -0.98 62.38
N LYS A 161 -4.01 -1.75 61.31
CA LYS A 161 -5.23 -1.75 60.50
C LYS A 161 -6.34 -2.67 61.05
N GLY A 162 -6.08 -3.43 62.11
CA GLY A 162 -7.03 -4.40 62.67
C GLY A 162 -7.17 -5.70 61.86
N ARG A 163 -6.27 -5.97 60.91
CA ARG A 163 -6.24 -7.23 60.13
C ARG A 163 -5.50 -8.32 60.93
N LEU A 164 -6.04 -8.66 62.10
CA LEU A 164 -5.34 -9.47 63.11
C LEU A 164 -5.10 -10.91 62.66
N GLU A 165 -6.05 -11.56 61.97
CA GLU A 165 -5.87 -12.93 61.46
C GLU A 165 -4.69 -13.05 60.47
N GLU A 166 -4.45 -12.01 59.67
CA GLU A 166 -3.33 -12.00 58.73
C GLU A 166 -2.02 -11.71 59.44
N ALA A 167 -2.03 -10.80 60.43
CA ALA A 167 -0.88 -10.53 61.28
C ALA A 167 -0.44 -11.78 62.07
N GLU A 168 -1.40 -12.57 62.58
CA GLU A 168 -1.12 -13.82 63.31
C GLU A 168 -0.36 -14.82 62.45
N LYS A 169 -0.82 -15.06 61.21
CA LYS A 169 -0.12 -15.94 60.26
C LYS A 169 1.32 -15.49 59.99
N ILE A 170 1.53 -14.17 59.85
CA ILE A 170 2.88 -13.62 59.66
C ILE A 170 3.74 -13.83 60.91
N LEU A 171 3.17 -13.64 62.11
CA LEU A 171 3.90 -13.85 63.37
C LEU A 171 4.27 -15.33 63.58
N GLU A 172 3.40 -16.27 63.22
CA GLU A 172 3.71 -17.71 63.23
C GLU A 172 4.83 -18.08 62.23
N GLU A 173 4.85 -17.44 61.06
CA GLU A 173 5.93 -17.62 60.09
C GLU A 173 7.26 -17.05 60.62
N LEU A 174 7.23 -15.83 61.17
CA LEU A 174 8.39 -15.19 61.79
C LEU A 174 8.98 -16.01 62.93
N GLU A 175 8.14 -16.59 63.78
CA GLU A 175 8.58 -17.44 64.89
C GLU A 175 9.36 -18.66 64.38
N LYS A 176 8.91 -19.28 63.29
CA LYS A 176 9.62 -20.41 62.65
C LYS A 176 10.96 -19.97 62.06
N ILE A 177 11.01 -18.80 61.41
CA ILE A 177 12.25 -18.27 60.81
C ILE A 177 13.27 -17.97 61.91
N LEU A 178 12.87 -17.26 62.97
CA LEU A 178 13.77 -16.88 64.07
C LEU A 178 14.23 -18.08 64.92
N TYR A 179 13.42 -19.13 65.01
CA TYR A 179 13.85 -20.39 65.61
C TYR A 179 14.98 -21.06 64.82
N GLN A 180 14.96 -20.94 63.49
CA GLN A 180 15.98 -21.53 62.60
C GLN A 180 17.24 -20.66 62.51
N GLU A 181 17.06 -19.34 62.43
CA GLU A 181 18.12 -18.35 62.29
C GLU A 181 17.98 -17.25 63.36
N PRO A 182 18.50 -17.47 64.58
CA PRO A 182 18.41 -16.48 65.66
C PRO A 182 19.19 -15.21 65.32
N ASP A 183 18.52 -14.06 65.44
CA ASP A 183 19.09 -12.74 65.20
C ASP A 183 18.53 -11.75 66.22
N TYR A 184 19.34 -11.34 67.20
CA TYR A 184 18.87 -10.55 68.34
C TYR A 184 18.18 -9.22 67.97
N PRO A 185 18.61 -8.46 66.92
CA PRO A 185 17.90 -7.25 66.51
C PRO A 185 16.50 -7.59 65.98
N THR A 186 16.39 -8.59 65.10
CA THR A 186 15.09 -9.01 64.56
C THR A 186 14.20 -9.61 65.66
N ASP A 187 14.76 -10.39 66.59
CA ASP A 187 14.07 -10.92 67.78
C ASP A 187 13.52 -9.80 68.68
N PHE A 188 14.27 -8.71 68.85
CA PHE A 188 13.81 -7.55 69.63
C PHE A 188 12.52 -6.97 69.06
N PHE A 189 12.49 -6.70 67.75
CA PHE A 189 11.30 -6.18 67.07
C PHE A 189 10.18 -7.23 66.97
N PHE A 190 10.51 -8.52 66.86
CA PHE A 190 9.51 -9.59 66.94
C PHE A 190 8.81 -9.61 68.30
N CYS A 191 9.55 -9.43 69.40
CA CYS A 191 8.96 -9.32 70.74
C CYS A 191 8.02 -8.12 70.84
N ILE A 192 8.33 -6.98 70.20
CA ILE A 192 7.42 -5.83 70.13
C ILE A 192 6.13 -6.22 69.41
N GLU A 193 6.22 -6.85 68.24
CA GLU A 193 5.03 -7.21 67.45
C GLU A 193 4.17 -8.28 68.13
N LYS A 194 4.77 -9.28 68.79
CA LYS A 194 4.03 -10.25 69.63
C LYS A 194 3.37 -9.58 70.83
N THR A 195 4.06 -8.67 71.49
CA THR A 195 3.50 -7.90 72.62
C THR A 195 2.31 -7.05 72.17
N ASN A 196 2.43 -6.34 71.05
CA ASN A 196 1.36 -5.52 70.48
C ASN A 196 0.16 -6.36 70.05
N PHE A 197 0.40 -7.52 69.45
CA PHE A 197 -0.65 -8.46 69.05
C PHE A 197 -1.44 -8.94 70.27
N ALA A 198 -0.75 -9.34 71.33
CA ALA A 198 -1.37 -9.75 72.59
C ALA A 198 -2.12 -8.58 73.26
N ILE A 199 -1.55 -7.36 73.26
CA ILE A 199 -2.22 -6.14 73.73
C ILE A 199 -3.54 -5.88 73.00
N SER A 200 -3.58 -6.08 71.68
CA SER A 200 -4.80 -5.86 70.88
C SER A 200 -5.96 -6.77 71.30
N HIS A 201 -5.66 -7.98 71.79
CA HIS A 201 -6.62 -8.95 72.32
C HIS A 201 -6.84 -8.83 73.84
N GLY A 202 -6.09 -7.97 74.53
CA GLY A 202 -6.14 -7.83 75.99
C GLY A 202 -7.48 -7.34 76.58
N HIS A 203 -8.38 -6.85 75.74
CA HIS A 203 -9.76 -6.52 76.14
C HIS A 203 -10.68 -7.76 76.20
N LEU A 204 -10.28 -8.88 75.60
CA LEU A 204 -11.03 -10.14 75.58
C LEU A 204 -10.74 -11.01 76.81
N SER A 205 -9.47 -11.07 77.23
CA SER A 205 -9.04 -11.79 78.43
C SER A 205 -7.76 -11.19 78.99
N GLN A 206 -7.60 -11.24 80.31
CA GLN A 206 -6.36 -10.88 80.99
C GLN A 206 -5.21 -11.84 80.64
N ASP A 207 -5.49 -13.05 80.15
CA ASP A 207 -4.47 -14.02 79.73
C ASP A 207 -3.61 -13.50 78.58
N TYR A 208 -4.21 -12.76 77.64
CA TYR A 208 -3.44 -12.09 76.58
C TYR A 208 -2.50 -11.03 77.14
N LEU A 209 -2.88 -10.34 78.22
CA LEU A 209 -1.98 -9.39 78.88
C LEU A 209 -0.87 -10.12 79.66
N ASN A 210 -1.13 -11.31 80.18
CA ASN A 210 -0.07 -12.16 80.74
C ASN A 210 0.92 -12.59 79.64
N GLU A 211 0.44 -12.98 78.46
CA GLU A 211 1.30 -13.26 77.29
C GLU A 211 2.11 -12.03 76.87
N ALA A 212 1.47 -10.87 76.78
CA ALA A 212 2.15 -9.61 76.47
C ALA A 212 3.30 -9.34 77.46
N ASN A 213 3.09 -9.61 78.75
CA ASN A 213 4.12 -9.43 79.78
C ASN A 213 5.31 -10.40 79.61
N ILE A 214 5.07 -11.64 79.16
CA ILE A 214 6.14 -12.61 78.85
C ILE A 214 7.04 -12.07 77.73
N TRP A 215 6.44 -11.58 76.64
CA TRP A 215 7.19 -11.00 75.52
C TRP A 215 7.91 -9.71 75.90
N LEU A 216 7.32 -8.88 76.76
CA LEU A 216 7.96 -7.71 77.34
C LEU A 216 9.20 -8.07 78.16
N HIS A 217 9.15 -9.11 78.99
CA HIS A 217 10.32 -9.61 79.72
C HIS A 217 11.41 -10.15 78.79
N LYS A 218 11.04 -10.82 77.70
CA LYS A 218 12.00 -11.26 76.68
C LYS A 218 12.67 -10.06 76.00
N MET A 219 11.89 -9.03 75.65
CA MET A 219 12.39 -7.77 75.08
C MET A 219 13.35 -7.05 76.05
N ASP A 220 12.99 -6.94 77.33
CA ASP A 220 13.88 -6.35 78.37
C ASP A 220 15.17 -7.16 78.52
N SER A 221 15.10 -8.50 78.48
CA SER A 221 16.29 -9.36 78.55
C SER A 221 17.26 -9.10 77.38
N ILE A 222 16.74 -8.89 76.16
CA ILE A 222 17.56 -8.51 75.00
C ILE A 222 18.20 -7.14 75.22
N TYR A 223 17.43 -6.17 75.72
CA TYR A 223 17.94 -4.83 76.03
C TYR A 223 19.04 -4.85 77.10
N GLN A 224 18.93 -5.66 78.16
CA GLN A 224 19.98 -5.77 79.18
C GLN A 224 21.30 -6.30 78.61
N LEU A 225 21.24 -7.17 77.59
CA LEU A 225 22.42 -7.66 76.88
C LEU A 225 22.97 -6.65 75.86
N HIS A 226 22.08 -5.85 75.27
CA HIS A 226 22.39 -4.87 74.22
C HIS A 226 21.75 -3.51 74.55
N PRO A 227 22.31 -2.73 75.50
CA PRO A 227 21.69 -1.53 76.03
C PRO A 227 21.83 -0.34 75.07
N GLU A 228 21.08 -0.39 73.97
CA GLU A 228 21.03 0.67 72.97
C GLU A 228 19.95 1.69 73.31
N LYS A 229 20.27 2.98 73.20
CA LYS A 229 19.30 4.07 73.37
C LYS A 229 18.06 3.89 72.48
N PHE A 230 18.28 3.41 71.26
CA PHE A 230 17.21 3.10 70.31
C PHE A 230 16.24 2.05 70.86
N TYR A 231 16.75 0.95 71.40
CA TYR A 231 15.93 -0.11 72.02
C TYR A 231 15.24 0.38 73.29
N ARG A 232 15.90 1.22 74.09
CA ARG A 232 15.29 1.78 75.30
C ARG A 232 13.98 2.50 75.01
N PHE A 233 13.95 3.33 73.96
CA PHE A 233 12.73 4.03 73.55
C PHE A 233 11.59 3.05 73.25
N HIS A 234 11.87 2.02 72.45
CA HIS A 234 10.86 1.04 72.03
C HIS A 234 10.36 0.17 73.19
N LEU A 235 11.27 -0.22 74.10
CA LEU A 235 10.92 -0.94 75.32
C LEU A 235 9.97 -0.12 76.20
N ASP A 236 10.32 1.14 76.47
CA ASP A 236 9.49 2.04 77.29
C ASP A 236 8.14 2.34 76.61
N TYR A 237 8.14 2.58 75.30
CA TYR A 237 6.93 2.84 74.52
C TYR A 237 5.97 1.64 74.56
N THR A 238 6.49 0.42 74.40
CA THR A 238 5.71 -0.81 74.42
C THR A 238 5.24 -1.15 75.84
N THR A 239 6.06 -0.88 76.87
CA THR A 239 5.68 -1.00 78.28
C THR A 239 4.50 -0.08 78.62
N ALA A 240 4.54 1.17 78.14
CA ALA A 240 3.42 2.10 78.31
C ALA A 240 2.15 1.62 77.58
N ALA A 241 2.29 1.00 76.40
CA ALA A 241 1.17 0.41 75.67
C ALA A 241 0.53 -0.76 76.44
N TYR A 242 1.36 -1.59 77.09
CA TYR A 242 0.91 -2.65 77.98
C TYR A 242 0.14 -2.10 79.19
N TYR A 243 0.68 -1.11 79.90
CA TYR A 243 -0.03 -0.48 81.01
C TYR A 243 -1.31 0.23 80.58
N ARG A 244 -1.32 0.83 79.39
CA ARG A 244 -2.54 1.40 78.81
C ARG A 244 -3.63 0.34 78.66
N ALA A 245 -3.27 -0.86 78.19
CA ALA A 245 -4.21 -1.98 78.04
C ALA A 245 -4.64 -2.59 79.38
N MET A 246 -3.70 -2.79 80.31
CA MET A 246 -3.99 -3.19 81.70
C MET A 246 -4.93 -2.21 82.39
N GLY A 247 -4.88 -0.93 82.03
CA GLY A 247 -5.75 0.09 82.57
C GLY A 247 -7.25 -0.11 82.31
N ASN A 248 -7.60 -0.92 81.30
CA ASN A 248 -8.99 -1.33 81.06
C ASN A 248 -9.51 -2.26 82.16
N TRP A 249 -8.62 -2.98 82.83
CA TRP A 249 -8.92 -3.86 83.97
C TRP A 249 -8.75 -3.12 85.30
N ASP A 250 -7.69 -2.33 85.43
CA ASP A 250 -7.43 -1.51 86.61
C ASP A 250 -6.88 -0.12 86.24
N LYS A 251 -7.72 0.90 86.45
CA LYS A 251 -7.48 2.28 86.03
C LYS A 251 -6.19 2.89 86.58
N GLN A 252 -5.59 2.35 87.65
CA GLN A 252 -4.31 2.85 88.15
C GLN A 252 -3.18 2.78 87.10
N TYR A 253 -3.24 1.78 86.21
CA TYR A 253 -2.25 1.59 85.15
C TYR A 253 -2.31 2.67 84.07
N TRP A 254 -3.45 3.34 83.85
CA TRP A 254 -3.51 4.47 82.93
C TRP A 254 -2.60 5.63 83.36
N LYS A 255 -2.46 5.85 84.67
CA LYS A 255 -1.54 6.87 85.21
C LYS A 255 -0.09 6.48 84.96
N GLN A 256 0.25 5.20 85.12
CA GLN A 256 1.61 4.70 84.83
C GLN A 256 1.95 4.83 83.34
N ALA A 257 1.03 4.44 82.45
CA ALA A 257 1.19 4.62 81.02
C ALA A 257 1.39 6.11 80.65
N LEU A 258 0.58 6.99 81.23
CA LEU A 258 0.66 8.44 80.97
C LEU A 258 1.99 9.05 81.43
N ASP A 259 2.54 8.61 82.57
CA ASP A 259 3.84 9.06 83.08
C ASP A 259 4.98 8.65 82.13
N ILE A 260 5.00 7.38 81.69
CA ILE A 260 6.02 6.89 80.76
C ILE A 260 5.93 7.64 79.43
N TYR A 261 4.73 7.76 78.83
CA TYR A 261 4.58 8.52 77.58
C TYR A 261 4.94 9.99 77.73
N SER A 262 4.72 10.60 78.91
CA SER A 262 5.11 12.00 79.16
C SER A 262 6.63 12.15 79.24
N LYS A 263 7.34 11.21 79.87
CA LYS A 263 8.81 11.18 79.88
C LYS A 263 9.37 11.02 78.48
N LEU A 264 8.86 10.06 77.71
CA LEU A 264 9.27 9.84 76.32
C LEU A 264 8.99 11.07 75.45
N GLN A 265 7.81 11.67 75.54
CA GLN A 265 7.47 12.87 74.77
C GLN A 265 8.39 14.06 75.10
N ALA A 266 8.77 14.23 76.37
CA ALA A 266 9.64 15.32 76.80
C ALA A 266 11.03 15.25 76.15
N GLU A 267 11.58 14.04 75.98
CA GLU A 267 12.88 13.83 75.32
C GLU A 267 12.89 14.34 73.86
N TYR A 268 11.77 14.19 73.14
CA TYR A 268 11.65 14.58 71.73
C TYR A 268 10.95 15.93 71.53
N SER A 269 10.72 16.69 72.61
CA SER A 269 9.99 17.97 72.56
C SER A 269 10.67 19.06 71.72
N GLY A 270 11.98 18.96 71.51
CA GLY A 270 12.76 19.86 70.66
C GLY A 270 12.42 19.76 69.17
N ASN A 271 11.90 18.62 68.71
CA ASN A 271 11.43 18.44 67.34
C ASN A 271 10.03 17.80 67.32
N LYS A 272 9.00 18.65 67.32
CA LYS A 272 7.60 18.19 67.31
C LYS A 272 7.16 17.50 66.02
N ARG A 273 7.97 17.58 64.94
CA ARG A 273 7.73 16.84 63.69
C ARG A 273 8.24 15.40 63.76
N SER A 274 9.16 15.11 64.70
CA SER A 274 9.69 13.77 64.94
C SER A 274 8.58 12.74 65.06
N THR A 275 8.79 11.58 64.45
CA THR A 275 7.86 10.46 64.50
C THR A 275 7.60 10.01 65.95
N TYR A 276 8.63 10.00 66.81
CA TYR A 276 8.47 9.63 68.22
C TYR A 276 7.67 10.64 69.03
N TYR A 277 7.86 11.94 68.79
CA TYR A 277 7.03 12.97 69.42
C TYR A 277 5.57 12.81 68.99
N ARG A 278 5.31 12.54 67.70
CA ARG A 278 3.94 12.32 67.19
C ARG A 278 3.29 11.08 67.80
N TRP A 279 3.99 9.94 67.83
CA TRP A 279 3.47 8.69 68.40
C TRP A 279 3.09 8.84 69.86
N THR A 280 4.01 9.35 70.68
CA THR A 280 3.75 9.58 72.12
C THR A 280 2.63 10.60 72.35
N SER A 281 2.54 11.65 71.53
CA SER A 281 1.45 12.63 71.60
C SER A 281 0.07 12.01 71.33
N LEU A 282 -0.03 11.12 70.33
CA LEU A 282 -1.28 10.43 70.00
C LEU A 282 -1.74 9.50 71.13
N GLU A 283 -0.82 8.75 71.73
CA GLU A 283 -1.13 7.89 72.88
C GLU A 283 -1.56 8.70 74.11
N LYS A 284 -0.92 9.86 74.35
CA LYS A 284 -1.34 10.78 75.42
C LYS A 284 -2.73 11.36 75.16
N ILE A 285 -3.06 11.75 73.93
CA ILE A 285 -4.40 12.21 73.56
C ILE A 285 -5.43 11.12 73.86
N TYR A 286 -5.13 9.88 73.47
CA TYR A 286 -6.00 8.73 73.75
C TYR A 286 -6.20 8.52 75.26
N LEU A 287 -5.12 8.49 76.04
CA LEU A 287 -5.17 8.34 77.50
C LEU A 287 -5.91 9.49 78.20
N CYS A 288 -5.73 10.73 77.74
CA CYS A 288 -6.47 11.89 78.25
C CYS A 288 -7.97 11.77 77.95
N LYS A 289 -8.31 11.31 76.73
CA LYS A 289 -9.70 11.10 76.32
C LYS A 289 -10.41 10.07 77.20
N ILE A 290 -9.82 8.90 77.43
CA ILE A 290 -10.45 7.84 78.24
C ILE A 290 -10.52 8.20 79.74
N GLN A 291 -9.65 9.09 80.21
CA GLN A 291 -9.66 9.62 81.59
C GLN A 291 -10.54 10.87 81.77
N GLY A 292 -11.22 11.34 80.73
CA GLY A 292 -12.09 12.53 80.80
C GLY A 292 -11.35 13.88 80.82
N MET A 293 -10.04 13.89 80.53
CA MET A 293 -9.20 15.09 80.49
C MET A 293 -9.30 15.81 79.14
N ALA A 294 -10.52 16.21 78.74
CA ALA A 294 -10.81 16.73 77.40
C ALA A 294 -10.02 17.99 77.02
N MET A 295 -9.81 18.91 77.97
CA MET A 295 -9.03 20.15 77.73
C MET A 295 -7.57 19.87 77.43
N GLU A 296 -6.95 18.93 78.16
CA GLU A 296 -5.55 18.54 77.92
C GLU A 296 -5.42 17.78 76.60
N ALA A 297 -6.37 16.89 76.27
CA ALA A 297 -6.43 16.24 74.97
C ALA A 297 -6.52 17.27 73.82
N CYS A 298 -7.37 18.28 73.94
CA CYS A 298 -7.48 19.36 72.96
C CYS A 298 -6.19 20.17 72.84
N ARG A 299 -5.54 20.50 73.97
CA ARG A 299 -4.28 21.25 73.98
C ARG A 299 -3.18 20.49 73.22
N ILE A 300 -3.01 19.20 73.50
CA ILE A 300 -2.02 18.36 72.81
C ILE A 300 -2.40 18.22 71.32
N TYR A 301 -3.69 18.08 70.99
CA TYR A 301 -4.14 18.02 69.61
C TYR A 301 -3.84 19.32 68.84
N GLN A 302 -4.09 20.49 69.43
CA GLN A 302 -3.77 21.80 68.82
C GLN A 302 -2.27 21.97 68.58
N GLU A 303 -1.43 21.42 69.45
CA GLU A 303 0.03 21.44 69.31
C GLU A 303 0.52 20.49 68.19
N LEU A 304 -0.15 19.35 68.02
CA LEU A 304 0.20 18.30 67.07
C LEU A 304 -0.37 18.52 65.66
N TYR A 305 -1.51 19.19 65.54
CA TYR A 305 -2.25 19.35 64.28
C TYR A 305 -1.45 20.10 63.20
N PRO A 306 -0.83 21.27 63.45
CA PRO A 306 -0.11 22.00 62.40
C PRO A 306 1.08 21.21 61.80
N PRO A 307 1.92 20.50 62.60
CA PRO A 307 2.92 19.58 62.07
C PRO A 307 2.34 18.45 61.20
N ILE A 308 1.27 17.77 61.65
CA ILE A 308 0.66 16.66 60.90
C ILE A 308 0.04 17.15 59.58
N ASP A 309 -0.69 18.27 59.62
CA ASP A 309 -1.35 18.85 58.45
C ASP A 309 -0.31 19.33 57.41
N THR A 310 0.78 19.95 57.86
CA THR A 310 1.89 20.34 56.97
C THR A 310 2.49 19.12 56.27
N LEU A 311 2.71 18.01 56.98
CA LEU A 311 3.26 16.78 56.41
C LEU A 311 2.29 16.11 55.43
N ALA A 312 1.01 16.02 55.79
CA ALA A 312 -0.02 15.49 54.91
C ALA A 312 -0.14 16.33 53.62
N SER A 313 -0.18 17.66 53.77
CA SER A 313 -0.23 18.62 52.66
C SER A 313 0.96 18.48 51.71
N GLN A 314 2.19 18.37 52.21
CA GLN A 314 3.36 18.15 51.37
C GLN A 314 3.30 16.82 50.60
N SER A 315 2.84 15.75 51.24
CA SER A 315 2.63 14.46 50.58
C SER A 315 1.59 14.56 49.44
N TYR A 316 0.47 15.24 49.67
CA TYR A 316 -0.55 15.47 48.65
C TYR A 316 -0.03 16.31 47.48
N ILE A 317 0.69 17.40 47.75
CA ILE A 317 1.31 18.23 46.70
C ILE A 317 2.22 17.37 45.81
N ARG A 318 3.00 16.48 46.41
CA ARG A 318 3.88 15.58 45.66
C ARG A 318 3.10 14.60 44.79
N GLN A 319 2.05 13.96 45.32
CA GLN A 319 1.21 13.06 44.53
C GLN A 319 0.58 13.78 43.34
N ILE A 320 0.09 15.01 43.54
CA ILE A 320 -0.43 15.86 42.46
C ILE A 320 0.66 16.11 41.41
N ASN A 321 1.89 16.41 41.83
CA ASN A 321 3.00 16.65 40.90
C ASN A 321 3.39 15.38 40.13
N THR A 322 3.42 14.21 40.77
CA THR A 322 3.67 12.93 40.09
C THR A 322 2.58 12.62 39.07
N ILE A 323 1.31 12.82 39.42
CA ILE A 323 0.18 12.64 38.49
C ILE A 323 0.30 13.62 37.31
N LYS A 324 0.62 14.90 37.57
CA LYS A 324 0.85 15.89 36.51
C LYS A 324 2.00 15.51 35.59
N ALA A 325 3.11 15.03 36.15
CA ALA A 325 4.26 14.58 35.37
C ALA A 325 3.89 13.39 34.48
N LYS A 326 3.20 12.38 35.04
CA LYS A 326 2.71 11.23 34.27
C LYS A 326 1.78 11.68 33.13
N TYR A 327 0.82 12.56 33.41
CA TYR A 327 -0.07 13.11 32.39
C TYR A 327 0.69 13.88 31.28
N GLN A 328 1.74 14.62 31.62
CA GLN A 328 2.58 15.31 30.63
C GLN A 328 3.33 14.32 29.73
N VAL A 329 3.86 13.24 30.30
CA VAL A 329 4.52 12.16 29.54
C VAL A 329 3.53 11.48 28.61
N ASP A 330 2.37 11.05 29.11
CA ASP A 330 1.32 10.41 28.30
C ASP A 330 0.84 11.33 27.16
N LYS A 331 0.73 12.65 27.43
CA LYS A 331 0.39 13.66 26.41
C LYS A 331 1.49 13.83 25.36
N ALA A 332 2.76 13.75 25.74
CA ALA A 332 3.88 13.83 24.81
C ALA A 332 3.97 12.57 23.93
N GLU A 333 3.78 11.39 24.52
CA GLU A 333 3.77 10.11 23.80
C GLU A 333 2.63 10.06 22.77
N THR A 334 1.42 10.45 23.16
CA THR A 334 0.28 10.53 22.23
C THR A 334 0.49 11.54 21.12
N ALA A 335 1.12 12.69 21.39
CA ALA A 335 1.49 13.66 20.35
C ALA A 335 2.52 13.07 19.36
N SER A 336 3.56 12.41 19.87
CA SER A 336 4.59 11.73 19.07
C SER A 336 3.98 10.65 18.17
N ASN A 337 3.11 9.79 18.72
CA ASN A 337 2.42 8.74 17.96
C ASN A 337 1.54 9.32 16.84
N ASN A 338 0.90 10.46 17.07
CA ASN A 338 0.11 11.15 16.04
C ASN A 338 0.99 11.70 14.90
N GLU A 339 2.17 12.24 15.19
CA GLU A 339 3.11 12.67 14.16
C GLU A 339 3.64 11.48 13.35
N TYR A 340 3.99 10.38 14.00
CA TYR A 340 4.42 9.16 13.34
C TYR A 340 3.34 8.61 12.38
N ASN A 341 2.08 8.57 12.82
CA ASN A 341 0.95 8.14 11.99
C ASN A 341 0.71 9.07 10.79
N LYS A 342 0.91 10.39 10.94
CA LYS A 342 0.84 11.34 9.82
C LYS A 342 1.92 11.07 8.76
N ILE A 343 3.15 10.74 9.18
CA ILE A 343 4.24 10.41 8.26
C ILE A 343 3.88 9.14 7.47
N ILE A 344 3.48 8.06 8.15
CA ILE A 344 3.10 6.80 7.49
C ILE A 344 1.96 7.00 6.48
N THR A 345 0.90 7.71 6.89
CA THR A 345 -0.24 7.97 6.00
C THR A 345 0.15 8.80 4.78
N SER A 346 1.04 9.80 4.93
CA SER A 346 1.56 10.58 3.80
C SER A 346 2.36 9.73 2.80
N ILE A 347 3.19 8.80 3.28
CA ILE A 347 3.96 7.88 2.44
C ILE A 347 3.02 6.93 1.66
N LEU A 348 2.00 6.39 2.32
CA LEU A 348 1.01 5.51 1.68
C LEU A 348 0.24 6.23 0.56
N VAL A 349 -0.22 7.46 0.80
CA VAL A 349 -0.91 8.26 -0.22
C VAL A 349 0.01 8.57 -1.40
N GLY A 350 1.27 8.92 -1.13
CA GLY A 350 2.27 9.20 -2.18
C GLY A 350 2.57 7.98 -3.06
N THR A 351 2.73 6.80 -2.47
CA THR A 351 2.98 5.56 -3.23
C THR A 351 1.78 5.18 -4.09
N MET A 352 0.55 5.32 -3.57
CA MET A 352 -0.68 5.04 -4.33
C MET A 352 -0.85 6.00 -5.53
N ALA A 353 -0.47 7.27 -5.38
CA ALA A 353 -0.45 8.25 -6.47
C ALA A 353 0.59 7.91 -7.57
N LEU A 354 1.77 7.42 -7.18
CA LEU A 354 2.80 7.00 -8.13
C LEU A 354 2.37 5.77 -8.93
N VAL A 355 1.79 4.76 -8.28
CA VAL A 355 1.31 3.55 -8.95
C VAL A 355 0.21 3.89 -9.97
N THR A 356 -0.75 4.74 -9.60
CA THR A 356 -1.81 5.17 -10.51
C THR A 356 -1.27 5.96 -11.71
N LEU A 357 -0.27 6.83 -11.51
CA LEU A 357 0.43 7.51 -12.60
C LEU A 357 1.11 6.53 -13.56
N PHE A 358 1.84 5.53 -13.05
CA PHE A 358 2.50 4.51 -13.88
C PHE A 358 1.51 3.70 -14.72
N VAL A 359 0.38 3.30 -14.13
CA VAL A 359 -0.68 2.56 -14.84
C VAL A 359 -1.26 3.40 -15.97
N LEU A 360 -1.57 4.68 -15.73
CA LEU A 360 -2.06 5.60 -16.76
C LEU A 360 -1.05 5.75 -17.91
N LEU A 361 0.23 5.90 -17.58
CA LEU A 361 1.30 6.07 -18.57
C LEU A 361 1.46 4.81 -19.43
N ALA A 362 1.37 3.62 -18.83
CA ALA A 362 1.38 2.35 -19.55
C ALA A 362 0.19 2.22 -20.52
N ILE A 363 -1.02 2.63 -20.11
CA ILE A 363 -2.21 2.62 -20.97
C ILE A 363 -2.04 3.57 -22.16
N LEU A 364 -1.51 4.78 -21.94
CA LEU A 364 -1.27 5.76 -23.00
C LEU A 364 -0.25 5.25 -24.02
N LEU A 365 0.86 4.66 -23.56
CA LEU A 365 1.89 4.07 -24.42
C LEU A 365 1.33 2.92 -25.26
N LYS A 366 0.50 2.05 -24.67
CA LYS A 366 -0.15 0.95 -25.40
C LYS A 366 -1.05 1.48 -26.51
N ARG A 367 -1.89 2.48 -26.22
CA ARG A 367 -2.78 3.11 -27.22
C ARG A 367 -1.99 3.78 -28.35
N GLN A 368 -0.87 4.44 -28.05
CA GLN A 368 -0.03 5.02 -29.09
C GLN A 368 0.58 3.96 -30.01
N ARG A 369 1.09 2.84 -29.47
CA ARG A 369 1.66 1.75 -30.27
C ARG A 369 0.62 1.15 -31.22
N GLU A 370 -0.61 0.93 -30.77
CA GLU A 370 -1.70 0.42 -31.61
C GLU A 370 -2.06 1.37 -32.76
N LYS A 371 -2.13 2.69 -32.48
CA LYS A 371 -2.38 3.71 -33.52
C LYS A 371 -1.29 3.72 -34.59
N VAL A 372 -0.02 3.67 -34.18
CA VAL A 372 1.12 3.65 -35.11
C VAL A 372 1.06 2.40 -35.99
N LYS A 373 0.80 1.21 -35.41
CA LYS A 373 0.67 -0.04 -36.15
C LYS A 373 -0.44 -0.01 -37.20
N LEU A 374 -1.60 0.55 -36.86
CA LEU A 374 -2.71 0.67 -37.81
C LEU A 374 -2.37 1.64 -38.96
N SER A 375 -1.68 2.75 -38.65
CA SER A 375 -1.27 3.74 -39.65
C SER A 375 -0.26 3.18 -40.64
N THR A 376 0.73 2.41 -40.17
CA THR A 376 1.74 1.80 -41.06
C THR A 376 1.13 0.75 -41.99
N GLN A 377 0.18 -0.05 -41.48
CA GLN A 377 -0.53 -1.02 -42.31
C GLN A 377 -1.35 -0.35 -43.41
N LYS A 378 -2.11 0.71 -43.09
CA LYS A 378 -2.86 1.49 -44.10
C LYS A 378 -1.94 2.08 -45.17
N LEU A 379 -0.79 2.62 -44.75
CA LEU A 379 0.19 3.19 -45.67
C LEU A 379 0.74 2.13 -46.63
N ALA A 380 1.07 0.94 -46.14
CA ALA A 380 1.56 -0.16 -46.96
C ALA A 380 0.52 -0.60 -48.01
N THR A 381 -0.74 -0.77 -47.62
CA THR A 381 -1.81 -1.13 -48.56
C THR A 381 -2.03 -0.05 -49.63
N SER A 382 -2.05 1.23 -49.24
CA SER A 382 -2.20 2.33 -50.19
C SER A 382 -1.06 2.39 -51.20
N ARG A 383 0.16 2.06 -50.78
CA ARG A 383 1.34 2.04 -51.66
C ARG A 383 1.23 0.95 -52.73
N ILE A 384 0.87 -0.27 -52.35
CA ILE A 384 0.71 -1.40 -53.28
C ILE A 384 -0.34 -1.07 -54.36
N ASN A 385 -1.47 -0.50 -53.96
CA ASN A 385 -2.53 -0.11 -54.91
C ASN A 385 -2.04 0.93 -55.91
N ALA A 386 -1.26 1.92 -55.46
CA ALA A 386 -0.69 2.94 -56.34
C ALA A 386 0.30 2.34 -57.34
N GLU A 387 1.18 1.43 -56.89
CA GLU A 387 2.16 0.75 -57.74
C GLU A 387 1.47 -0.10 -58.84
N ASN A 388 0.41 -0.83 -58.49
CA ASN A 388 -0.37 -1.62 -59.46
C ASN A 388 -1.07 -0.74 -60.51
N ALA A 389 -1.70 0.37 -60.07
CA ALA A 389 -2.34 1.31 -60.98
C ALA A 389 -1.33 1.95 -61.95
N MET A 390 -0.14 2.30 -61.47
CA MET A 390 0.93 2.83 -62.33
C MET A 390 1.38 1.82 -63.39
N ARG A 391 1.54 0.54 -63.02
CA ARG A 391 1.94 -0.52 -63.96
C ARG A 391 0.90 -0.70 -65.07
N ALA A 392 -0.39 -0.79 -64.72
CA ALA A 392 -1.47 -0.91 -65.71
C ALA A 392 -1.51 0.27 -66.69
N LYS A 393 -1.35 1.50 -66.18
CA LYS A 393 -1.27 2.71 -67.02
C LYS A 393 -0.09 2.64 -68.00
N SER A 394 1.06 2.16 -67.56
CA SER A 394 2.26 2.05 -68.41
C SER A 394 2.07 1.07 -69.56
N VAL A 395 1.48 -0.11 -69.29
CA VAL A 395 1.22 -1.13 -70.32
C VAL A 395 0.25 -0.62 -71.38
N PHE A 396 -0.83 0.05 -70.97
CA PHE A 396 -1.82 0.63 -71.89
C PHE A 396 -1.19 1.64 -72.86
N LEU A 397 -0.41 2.60 -72.35
CA LEU A 397 0.22 3.63 -73.19
C LEU A 397 1.24 3.06 -74.17
N SER A 398 1.97 2.02 -73.76
CA SER A 398 2.94 1.32 -74.62
C SER A 398 2.26 0.67 -75.82
N ASN A 399 1.19 -0.10 -75.58
CA ASN A 399 0.45 -0.80 -76.63
C ASN A 399 -0.21 0.17 -77.61
N MET A 400 -0.84 1.24 -77.08
CA MET A 400 -1.44 2.30 -77.91
C MET A 400 -0.40 2.94 -78.84
N SER A 401 0.79 3.24 -78.31
CA SER A 401 1.86 3.87 -79.11
C SER A 401 2.33 2.97 -80.25
N HIS A 402 2.36 1.65 -80.04
CA HIS A 402 2.75 0.68 -81.05
C HIS A 402 1.71 0.61 -82.19
N GLU A 403 0.43 0.52 -81.85
CA GLU A 403 -0.67 0.41 -82.82
C GLU A 403 -0.87 1.68 -83.65
N ILE A 404 -0.51 2.86 -83.12
CA ILE A 404 -0.52 4.12 -83.88
C ILE A 404 0.66 4.17 -84.86
N ARG A 405 1.85 3.73 -84.43
CA ARG A 405 3.08 3.87 -85.21
C ARG A 405 3.06 3.05 -86.50
N THR A 406 2.50 1.84 -86.46
CA THR A 406 2.47 0.91 -87.61
C THR A 406 1.75 1.49 -88.85
N PRO A 407 0.46 1.93 -88.78
CA PRO A 407 -0.21 2.52 -89.94
C PRO A 407 0.37 3.88 -90.33
N LEU A 408 0.85 4.68 -89.36
CA LEU A 408 1.49 5.97 -89.64
C LEU A 408 2.77 5.81 -90.47
N ASN A 409 3.60 4.82 -90.15
CA ASN A 409 4.80 4.51 -90.92
C ASN A 409 4.46 4.02 -92.33
N ALA A 410 3.41 3.20 -92.49
CA ALA A 410 2.92 2.78 -93.81
C ALA A 410 2.42 3.98 -94.64
N LEU A 411 1.61 4.87 -94.04
CA LEU A 411 1.15 6.11 -94.67
C LEU A 411 2.33 6.96 -95.18
N SER A 412 3.33 7.20 -94.33
CA SER A 412 4.51 7.99 -94.70
C SER A 412 5.33 7.32 -95.81
N GLY A 413 5.51 6.00 -95.75
CA GLY A 413 6.30 5.23 -96.72
C GLY A 413 5.64 5.21 -98.10
N PHE A 414 4.37 4.80 -98.18
CA PHE A 414 3.64 4.74 -99.45
C PHE A 414 3.36 6.14 -100.03
N SER A 415 3.17 7.17 -99.19
CA SER A 415 3.06 8.56 -99.68
C SER A 415 4.36 9.04 -100.32
N SER A 416 5.51 8.59 -99.82
CA SER A 416 6.81 8.92 -100.42
C SER A 416 6.99 8.25 -101.79
N LEU A 417 6.56 6.98 -101.92
CA LEU A 417 6.61 6.23 -103.19
C LEU A 417 5.77 6.87 -104.30
N LEU A 418 4.65 7.54 -103.96
CA LEU A 418 3.82 8.25 -104.96
C LEU A 418 4.55 9.42 -105.65
N THR A 419 5.66 9.91 -105.08
CA THR A 419 6.45 11.04 -105.60
C THR A 419 7.62 10.61 -106.49
N GLU A 420 7.85 9.31 -106.68
CA GLU A 420 8.95 8.80 -107.52
C GLU A 420 8.63 8.89 -109.03
N GLU A 421 9.59 9.39 -109.83
CA GLU A 421 9.48 9.48 -111.28
C GLU A 421 9.62 8.10 -111.94
N GLY A 422 8.66 7.70 -112.78
CA GLY A 422 8.66 6.42 -113.50
C GLY A 422 7.76 5.33 -112.90
N LEU A 423 7.02 5.61 -111.82
CA LEU A 423 6.01 4.70 -111.28
C LEU A 423 4.85 4.51 -112.29
N ASP A 424 4.52 3.27 -112.61
CA ASP A 424 3.37 2.97 -113.46
C ASP A 424 2.03 3.27 -112.74
N ASP A 425 0.97 3.48 -113.53
CA ASP A 425 -0.34 3.89 -113.00
C ASP A 425 -0.99 2.82 -112.09
N GLU A 426 -0.68 1.54 -112.30
CA GLU A 426 -1.21 0.44 -111.48
C GLU A 426 -0.54 0.42 -110.10
N THR A 427 0.79 0.52 -110.04
CA THR A 427 1.53 0.63 -108.78
C THR A 427 1.16 1.91 -108.01
N ARG A 428 0.93 3.02 -108.73
CA ARG A 428 0.46 4.29 -108.12
C ARG A 428 -0.92 4.14 -107.50
N ARG A 429 -1.83 3.44 -108.20
CA ARG A 429 -3.16 3.12 -107.68
C ARG A 429 -3.08 2.24 -106.43
N GLN A 430 -2.26 1.20 -106.44
CA GLN A 430 -2.05 0.33 -105.28
C GLN A 430 -1.47 1.09 -104.07
N CYS A 431 -0.50 1.99 -104.29
CA CYS A 431 0.03 2.84 -103.22
C CYS A 431 -1.05 3.76 -102.61
N ASN A 432 -1.88 4.38 -103.46
CA ASN A 432 -3.03 5.17 -102.98
C ASN A 432 -4.04 4.33 -102.21
N GLU A 433 -4.34 3.12 -102.67
CA GLU A 433 -5.22 2.19 -101.95
C GLU A 433 -4.65 1.84 -100.57
N VAL A 434 -3.35 1.56 -100.46
CA VAL A 434 -2.69 1.27 -99.17
C VAL A 434 -2.70 2.49 -98.24
N ILE A 435 -2.47 3.70 -98.76
CA ILE A 435 -2.57 4.94 -97.97
C ILE A 435 -3.99 5.13 -97.44
N GLN A 436 -5.00 5.02 -98.31
CA GLN A 436 -6.39 5.19 -97.90
C GLN A 436 -6.78 4.16 -96.82
N GLN A 437 -6.41 2.90 -97.01
CA GLN A 437 -6.67 1.83 -96.03
C GLN A 437 -5.99 2.08 -94.68
N ASN A 438 -4.73 2.53 -94.66
CA ASN A 438 -4.03 2.81 -93.40
C ASN A 438 -4.55 4.09 -92.71
N SER A 439 -5.03 5.07 -93.47
CA SER A 439 -5.69 6.28 -92.94
C SER A 439 -6.99 5.93 -92.24
N GLU A 440 -7.82 5.09 -92.89
CA GLU A 440 -9.07 4.58 -92.31
C GLU A 440 -8.81 3.71 -91.06
N LEU A 441 -7.77 2.87 -91.10
CA LEU A 441 -7.36 2.07 -89.94
C LEU A 441 -6.92 2.93 -88.74
N LEU A 442 -6.15 4.00 -88.99
CA LEU A 442 -5.71 4.92 -87.94
C LEU A 442 -6.89 5.72 -87.36
N LEU A 443 -7.79 6.22 -88.20
CA LEU A 443 -9.01 6.89 -87.74
C LEU A 443 -9.89 5.96 -86.90
N LYS A 444 -10.02 4.69 -87.33
CA LYS A 444 -10.71 3.67 -86.54
C LYS A 444 -10.04 3.44 -85.19
N LEU A 445 -8.71 3.30 -85.14
CA LEU A 445 -7.97 3.13 -83.88
C LEU A 445 -8.17 4.31 -82.92
N ILE A 446 -8.14 5.55 -83.43
CA ILE A 446 -8.37 6.76 -82.62
C ILE A 446 -9.80 6.76 -82.06
N ASN A 447 -10.79 6.48 -82.91
CA ASN A 447 -12.19 6.40 -82.49
C ASN A 447 -12.41 5.28 -81.46
N ASP A 448 -11.81 4.11 -81.67
CA ASP A 448 -11.85 2.98 -80.73
C ASP A 448 -11.29 3.38 -79.35
N VAL A 449 -10.18 4.13 -79.30
CA VAL A 449 -9.59 4.62 -78.04
C VAL A 449 -10.46 5.68 -77.36
N ILE A 450 -11.07 6.57 -78.13
CA ILE A 450 -12.00 7.59 -77.61
C ILE A 450 -13.26 6.93 -77.06
N ASP A 451 -13.83 5.97 -77.79
CA ASP A 451 -15.01 5.21 -77.36
C ASP A 451 -14.68 4.42 -76.08
N LEU A 452 -13.55 3.71 -76.06
CA LEU A 452 -13.08 2.98 -74.88
C LEU A 452 -12.95 3.89 -73.66
N SER A 453 -12.27 5.02 -73.80
CA SER A 453 -12.11 6.00 -72.71
C SER A 453 -13.45 6.59 -72.28
N SER A 454 -14.36 6.85 -73.21
CA SER A 454 -15.65 7.49 -72.90
C SER A 454 -16.61 6.52 -72.20
N LEU A 455 -16.60 5.24 -72.61
CA LEU A 455 -17.38 4.16 -72.02
C LEU A 455 -16.88 3.80 -70.61
N GLU A 456 -15.56 3.71 -70.40
CA GLU A 456 -14.98 3.37 -69.08
C GLU A 456 -15.24 4.40 -67.99
N PHE A 457 -15.21 5.69 -68.35
CA PHE A 457 -15.50 6.77 -67.40
C PHE A 457 -16.99 7.13 -67.35
N GLY A 458 -17.87 6.36 -68.00
CA GLY A 458 -19.31 6.62 -68.05
C GLY A 458 -19.66 7.98 -68.66
N LYS A 459 -18.77 8.55 -69.48
CA LYS A 459 -18.94 9.87 -70.10
C LYS A 459 -19.74 9.81 -71.40
N LEU A 460 -19.91 8.63 -71.98
CA LEU A 460 -20.74 8.43 -73.15
C LEU A 460 -22.22 8.32 -72.74
N GLN A 461 -23.08 9.16 -73.29
CA GLN A 461 -24.54 9.04 -73.12
C GLN A 461 -25.10 8.16 -74.24
N PHE A 462 -25.77 7.07 -73.88
CA PHE A 462 -26.50 6.22 -74.82
C PHE A 462 -27.86 6.84 -75.13
N CYS A 463 -28.19 6.93 -76.41
CA CYS A 463 -29.49 7.40 -76.88
C CYS A 463 -30.45 6.21 -76.97
N ILE A 464 -30.93 5.74 -75.82
CA ILE A 464 -31.85 4.60 -75.75
C ILE A 464 -33.23 5.00 -76.25
N ALA A 465 -33.70 4.32 -77.30
CA ALA A 465 -35.06 4.43 -77.84
C ALA A 465 -35.58 3.06 -78.29
N GLN A 466 -36.87 2.96 -78.58
CA GLN A 466 -37.47 1.73 -79.08
C GLN A 466 -37.10 1.54 -80.56
N HIS A 467 -36.40 0.46 -80.88
CA HIS A 467 -36.00 0.10 -82.24
C HIS A 467 -36.33 -1.36 -82.53
N ASP A 468 -36.57 -1.70 -83.80
CA ASP A 468 -36.79 -3.09 -84.22
C ASP A 468 -35.45 -3.78 -84.51
N ALA A 469 -35.09 -4.78 -83.70
CA ALA A 469 -33.85 -5.55 -83.83
C ALA A 469 -33.77 -6.32 -85.16
N VAL A 470 -34.91 -6.79 -85.69
CA VAL A 470 -34.95 -7.51 -86.99
C VAL A 470 -34.50 -6.56 -88.11
N SER A 471 -35.03 -5.34 -88.14
CA SER A 471 -34.64 -4.29 -89.08
C SER A 471 -33.16 -3.90 -88.94
N ILE A 472 -32.65 -3.75 -87.72
CA ILE A 472 -31.23 -3.45 -87.46
C ILE A 472 -30.33 -4.56 -88.04
N CYS A 473 -30.64 -5.83 -87.75
CA CYS A 473 -29.87 -6.97 -88.27
C CYS A 473 -29.85 -6.99 -89.80
N ARG A 474 -30.99 -6.76 -90.47
CA ARG A 474 -31.07 -6.69 -91.94
C ARG A 474 -30.21 -5.57 -92.50
N ASN A 475 -30.30 -4.37 -91.93
CA ASN A 475 -29.50 -3.21 -92.35
C ASN A 475 -27.99 -3.46 -92.19
N VAL A 476 -27.58 -4.09 -91.08
CA VAL A 476 -26.19 -4.44 -90.84
C VAL A 476 -25.70 -5.50 -91.82
N ILE A 477 -26.49 -6.53 -92.10
CA ILE A 477 -26.13 -7.59 -93.06
C ILE A 477 -25.99 -7.03 -94.46
N ASP A 478 -26.89 -6.13 -94.90
CA ASP A 478 -26.78 -5.44 -96.18
C ASP A 478 -25.53 -4.56 -96.25
N THR A 479 -25.19 -3.88 -95.15
CA THR A 479 -23.98 -3.06 -95.05
C THR A 479 -22.73 -3.91 -95.17
N VAL A 480 -22.64 -5.00 -94.40
CA VAL A 480 -21.48 -5.91 -94.42
C VAL A 480 -21.38 -6.62 -95.78
N ASN A 481 -22.49 -7.04 -96.39
CA ASN A 481 -22.47 -7.66 -97.73
C ASN A 481 -21.90 -6.73 -98.82
N LYS A 482 -22.07 -5.41 -98.71
CA LYS A 482 -21.49 -4.44 -99.66
C LYS A 482 -19.98 -4.27 -99.51
N VAL A 483 -19.43 -4.51 -98.32
CA VAL A 483 -18.02 -4.25 -98.00
C VAL A 483 -17.21 -5.52 -97.74
N LYS A 484 -17.83 -6.69 -97.69
CA LYS A 484 -17.14 -7.95 -97.41
C LYS A 484 -16.12 -8.27 -98.50
N GLN A 485 -14.94 -8.68 -98.08
CA GLN A 485 -13.85 -9.12 -98.96
C GLN A 485 -13.67 -10.65 -98.91
N THR A 486 -14.74 -11.37 -98.59
CA THR A 486 -14.78 -12.84 -98.47
C THR A 486 -15.77 -13.45 -99.46
N GLN A 487 -15.49 -14.68 -99.91
CA GLN A 487 -16.41 -15.49 -100.71
C GLN A 487 -17.44 -16.23 -99.83
N ALA A 488 -17.36 -16.11 -98.50
CA ALA A 488 -18.32 -16.73 -97.60
C ALA A 488 -19.73 -16.17 -97.78
N GLU A 489 -20.71 -17.07 -97.72
CA GLU A 489 -22.13 -16.70 -97.74
C GLU A 489 -22.50 -16.05 -96.40
N LEU A 490 -23.06 -14.84 -96.45
CA LEU A 490 -23.47 -14.10 -95.27
C LEU A 490 -25.00 -14.07 -95.22
N THR A 491 -25.59 -14.77 -94.26
CA THR A 491 -27.03 -14.91 -94.13
C THR A 491 -27.54 -14.41 -92.78
N PHE A 492 -28.80 -13.94 -92.78
CA PHE A 492 -29.53 -13.58 -91.58
C PHE A 492 -30.69 -14.56 -91.41
N THR A 493 -30.76 -15.19 -90.24
CA THR A 493 -31.80 -16.18 -89.91
C THR A 493 -32.53 -15.76 -88.65
N THR A 494 -33.85 -15.66 -88.71
CA THR A 494 -34.72 -15.44 -87.55
C THR A 494 -36.11 -16.00 -87.82
N GLU A 495 -36.79 -16.46 -86.78
CA GLU A 495 -38.21 -16.86 -86.84
C GLU A 495 -39.16 -15.69 -86.52
N LEU A 496 -38.61 -14.51 -86.22
CA LEU A 496 -39.33 -13.32 -85.76
C LEU A 496 -39.62 -12.38 -86.95
N GLU A 497 -40.86 -11.88 -87.05
CA GLU A 497 -41.22 -10.88 -88.05
C GLU A 497 -40.74 -9.48 -87.65
N GLU A 498 -40.93 -9.12 -86.38
CA GLU A 498 -40.43 -7.91 -85.72
C GLU A 498 -39.99 -8.25 -84.28
N MET A 499 -39.05 -7.49 -83.73
CA MET A 499 -38.58 -7.62 -82.35
C MET A 499 -38.22 -6.23 -81.80
N PRO A 500 -39.19 -5.49 -81.23
CA PRO A 500 -38.94 -4.18 -80.65
C PRO A 500 -38.13 -4.30 -79.34
N ILE A 501 -37.01 -3.59 -79.26
CA ILE A 501 -36.12 -3.52 -78.09
C ILE A 501 -35.78 -2.06 -77.75
N GLU A 502 -35.57 -1.75 -76.47
CA GLU A 502 -35.04 -0.45 -76.02
C GLU A 502 -33.52 -0.45 -76.09
N THR A 503 -32.94 0.22 -77.10
CA THR A 503 -31.49 0.24 -77.34
C THR A 503 -31.02 1.54 -77.96
N ASP A 504 -29.71 1.74 -78.01
CA ASP A 504 -29.10 2.71 -78.91
C ASP A 504 -28.80 2.00 -80.25
N ASP A 505 -29.48 2.42 -81.31
CA ASP A 505 -29.36 1.85 -82.66
C ASP A 505 -27.91 1.85 -83.15
N SER A 506 -27.20 2.97 -82.99
CA SER A 506 -25.84 3.13 -83.48
C SER A 506 -24.85 2.20 -82.77
N ARG A 507 -25.01 2.00 -81.46
CA ARG A 507 -24.15 1.15 -80.65
C ARG A 507 -24.42 -0.34 -80.87
N LEU A 508 -25.69 -0.72 -81.04
CA LEU A 508 -26.02 -2.10 -81.39
C LEU A 508 -25.51 -2.46 -82.80
N GLN A 509 -25.67 -1.56 -83.78
CA GLN A 509 -25.06 -1.72 -85.10
C GLN A 509 -23.53 -1.84 -85.01
N GLN A 510 -22.87 -1.04 -84.17
CA GLN A 510 -21.42 -1.13 -83.96
C GLN A 510 -20.98 -2.51 -83.44
N VAL A 511 -21.70 -3.07 -82.46
CA VAL A 511 -21.41 -4.43 -81.94
C VAL A 511 -21.56 -5.46 -83.06
N LEU A 512 -22.68 -5.44 -83.76
CA LEU A 512 -22.97 -6.41 -84.83
C LEU A 512 -21.98 -6.30 -85.98
N ILE A 513 -21.67 -5.08 -86.44
CA ILE A 513 -20.67 -4.84 -87.49
C ILE A 513 -19.29 -5.32 -87.03
N ASN A 514 -18.87 -5.04 -85.79
CA ASN A 514 -17.57 -5.50 -85.29
C ASN A 514 -17.47 -7.03 -85.26
N LEU A 515 -18.51 -7.73 -84.79
CA LEU A 515 -18.55 -9.19 -84.76
C LEU A 515 -18.59 -9.79 -86.17
N LEU A 516 -19.39 -9.23 -87.08
CA LEU A 516 -19.53 -9.72 -88.45
C LEU A 516 -18.28 -9.44 -89.29
N ILE A 517 -17.67 -8.26 -89.16
CA ILE A 517 -16.40 -7.96 -89.82
C ILE A 517 -15.31 -8.90 -89.30
N ASN A 518 -15.30 -9.19 -87.99
CA ASN A 518 -14.40 -10.19 -87.43
C ASN A 518 -14.62 -11.58 -88.06
N ALA A 519 -15.87 -12.02 -88.20
CA ALA A 519 -16.20 -13.27 -88.90
C ALA A 519 -15.75 -13.27 -90.37
N THR A 520 -16.04 -12.20 -91.14
CA THR A 520 -15.63 -12.12 -92.57
C THR A 520 -14.13 -12.18 -92.77
N LYS A 521 -13.35 -11.68 -91.80
CA LYS A 521 -11.90 -11.69 -91.84
C LYS A 521 -11.31 -13.09 -91.62
N PHE A 522 -11.95 -13.92 -90.80
CA PHE A 522 -11.44 -15.24 -90.41
C PHE A 522 -12.10 -16.41 -91.15
N THR A 523 -13.05 -16.11 -92.06
CA THR A 523 -13.73 -17.09 -92.90
C THR A 523 -13.59 -16.70 -94.38
N PRO A 524 -12.52 -17.14 -95.09
CA PRO A 524 -12.30 -16.80 -96.51
C PRO A 524 -13.33 -17.42 -97.47
N GLN A 525 -13.80 -18.63 -97.16
CA GLN A 525 -14.84 -19.39 -97.86
C GLN A 525 -15.66 -20.16 -96.81
N GLY A 526 -16.94 -20.44 -97.08
CA GLY A 526 -17.85 -21.10 -96.13
C GLY A 526 -19.10 -20.26 -95.86
N SER A 527 -19.59 -20.26 -94.62
CA SER A 527 -20.78 -19.49 -94.23
C SER A 527 -20.57 -18.67 -92.96
N ILE A 528 -21.26 -17.54 -92.90
CA ILE A 528 -21.38 -16.66 -91.75
C ILE A 528 -22.87 -16.41 -91.54
N VAL A 529 -23.37 -16.77 -90.36
CA VAL A 529 -24.79 -16.70 -90.03
C VAL A 529 -24.98 -15.77 -88.84
N LEU A 530 -25.72 -14.68 -89.07
CA LEU A 530 -26.30 -13.89 -87.99
C LEU A 530 -27.66 -14.50 -87.64
N LYS A 531 -27.83 -14.90 -86.39
CA LYS A 531 -29.09 -15.42 -85.86
C LYS A 531 -29.61 -14.49 -84.76
N LEU A 532 -30.91 -14.20 -84.82
CA LEU A 532 -31.63 -13.46 -83.78
C LEU A 532 -32.79 -14.32 -83.28
N GLU A 533 -32.81 -14.56 -81.97
CA GLU A 533 -33.84 -15.35 -81.29
C GLU A 533 -34.31 -14.65 -80.02
N LYS A 534 -35.59 -14.86 -79.68
CA LYS A 534 -36.10 -14.53 -78.35
C LYS A 534 -35.66 -15.65 -77.40
N GLU A 535 -34.76 -15.36 -76.47
CA GLU A 535 -34.23 -16.36 -75.53
C GLU A 535 -35.16 -16.52 -74.33
N THR A 536 -35.64 -15.39 -73.78
CA THR A 536 -36.62 -15.35 -72.69
C THR A 536 -37.62 -14.22 -72.93
N ASP A 537 -38.63 -14.06 -72.06
CA ASP A 537 -39.57 -12.94 -72.15
C ASP A 537 -38.93 -11.56 -71.98
N ASP A 538 -37.74 -11.50 -71.39
CA ASP A 538 -37.03 -10.26 -71.10
C ASP A 538 -35.72 -10.08 -71.88
N THR A 539 -35.25 -11.12 -72.60
CA THR A 539 -33.95 -11.11 -73.30
C THR A 539 -34.04 -11.65 -74.72
N VAL A 540 -33.28 -11.02 -75.61
CA VAL A 540 -33.01 -11.51 -76.96
C VAL A 540 -31.56 -11.96 -77.06
N LEU A 541 -31.33 -13.02 -77.83
CA LEU A 541 -30.02 -13.60 -78.08
C LEU A 541 -29.62 -13.35 -79.53
N PHE A 542 -28.46 -12.73 -79.69
CA PHE A 542 -27.80 -12.56 -80.97
C PHE A 542 -26.63 -13.54 -81.05
N THR A 543 -26.55 -14.26 -82.17
CA THR A 543 -25.46 -15.21 -82.41
C THR A 543 -24.84 -14.91 -83.77
N VAL A 544 -23.53 -14.71 -83.81
CA VAL A 544 -22.73 -14.65 -85.05
C VAL A 544 -21.90 -15.91 -85.13
N THR A 545 -22.27 -16.82 -86.03
CA THR A 545 -21.56 -18.09 -86.25
C THR A 545 -20.80 -18.04 -87.58
N ASP A 546 -19.53 -18.41 -87.57
CA ASP A 546 -18.70 -18.51 -88.76
C ASP A 546 -18.03 -19.88 -88.83
N THR A 547 -17.79 -20.37 -90.05
CA THR A 547 -17.09 -21.65 -90.31
C THR A 547 -15.59 -21.45 -90.54
N GLY A 548 -14.98 -20.44 -89.90
CA GLY A 548 -13.58 -20.04 -90.06
C GLY A 548 -12.59 -20.89 -89.26
N CYS A 549 -11.41 -20.33 -88.97
CA CYS A 549 -10.32 -21.07 -88.31
C CYS A 549 -10.56 -21.43 -86.83
N GLY A 550 -11.61 -20.88 -86.21
CA GLY A 550 -11.90 -21.06 -84.80
C GLY A 550 -10.93 -20.33 -83.85
N ILE A 551 -11.22 -20.41 -82.54
CA ILE A 551 -10.42 -19.79 -81.47
C ILE A 551 -9.95 -20.87 -80.47
N PRO A 552 -8.63 -21.02 -80.24
CA PRO A 552 -8.08 -21.98 -79.26
C PRO A 552 -8.63 -21.76 -77.84
N LYS A 553 -8.95 -22.85 -77.13
CA LYS A 553 -9.59 -22.82 -75.79
C LYS A 553 -8.81 -22.02 -74.75
N ASP A 554 -7.47 -22.07 -74.79
CA ASP A 554 -6.58 -21.32 -73.91
C ASP A 554 -6.61 -19.81 -74.15
N LYS A 555 -7.03 -19.37 -75.35
CA LYS A 555 -7.14 -17.96 -75.73
C LYS A 555 -8.55 -17.39 -75.54
N GLN A 556 -9.58 -18.23 -75.48
CA GLN A 556 -10.99 -17.80 -75.37
C GLN A 556 -11.26 -16.88 -74.17
N ALA A 557 -10.59 -17.10 -73.02
CA ALA A 557 -10.77 -16.29 -71.82
C ALA A 557 -10.26 -14.83 -71.97
N ASN A 558 -9.36 -14.59 -72.91
CA ASN A 558 -8.67 -13.31 -73.05
C ASN A 558 -9.11 -12.51 -74.27
N ILE A 559 -9.92 -13.06 -75.19
CA ILE A 559 -10.27 -12.39 -76.47
C ILE A 559 -11.00 -11.04 -76.31
N PHE A 560 -11.62 -10.79 -75.15
CA PHE A 560 -12.25 -9.52 -74.84
C PHE A 560 -11.32 -8.55 -74.08
N GLN A 561 -10.11 -8.96 -73.71
CA GLN A 561 -9.10 -8.07 -73.14
C GLN A 561 -8.59 -7.08 -74.21
N ARG A 562 -8.18 -5.90 -73.75
CA ARG A 562 -7.73 -4.81 -74.63
C ARG A 562 -6.42 -5.17 -75.30
N PHE A 563 -6.34 -4.89 -76.60
CA PHE A 563 -5.17 -5.15 -77.43
C PHE A 563 -4.80 -6.64 -77.54
N GLU A 564 -5.70 -7.55 -77.13
CA GLU A 564 -5.49 -8.98 -77.31
C GLU A 564 -5.67 -9.35 -78.79
N LYS A 565 -4.70 -10.08 -79.35
CA LYS A 565 -4.73 -10.58 -80.73
C LYS A 565 -4.34 -12.06 -80.73
N LEU A 566 -5.03 -12.87 -81.53
CA LEU A 566 -4.72 -14.31 -81.62
C LEU A 566 -3.31 -14.58 -82.14
N ASN A 567 -2.83 -13.76 -83.07
CA ASN A 567 -1.47 -13.73 -83.61
C ASN A 567 -1.08 -12.27 -83.90
N GLU A 568 0.20 -11.89 -83.75
CA GLU A 568 0.65 -10.50 -83.99
C GLU A 568 0.41 -10.03 -85.44
N ASN A 569 0.36 -10.96 -86.40
CA ASN A 569 0.10 -10.68 -87.81
C ASN A 569 -1.40 -10.54 -88.16
N ALA A 570 -2.31 -10.70 -87.19
CA ALA A 570 -3.75 -10.56 -87.43
C ALA A 570 -4.13 -9.07 -87.56
N GLN A 571 -4.82 -8.70 -88.65
CA GLN A 571 -5.20 -7.29 -88.90
C GLN A 571 -6.19 -6.71 -87.86
N GLY A 572 -6.01 -5.47 -87.42
CA GLY A 572 -6.92 -4.77 -86.49
C GLY A 572 -6.27 -4.40 -85.16
N SER A 573 -6.93 -3.52 -84.38
CA SER A 573 -6.41 -2.90 -83.15
C SER A 573 -6.40 -3.79 -81.91
N GLY A 574 -7.16 -4.89 -81.92
CA GLY A 574 -7.44 -5.69 -80.72
C GLY A 574 -8.36 -4.98 -79.71
N LEU A 575 -9.02 -3.88 -80.11
CA LEU A 575 -9.97 -3.15 -79.25
C LEU A 575 -11.43 -3.48 -79.56
N GLY A 576 -11.75 -3.93 -80.78
CA GLY A 576 -13.13 -4.14 -81.23
C GLY A 576 -13.97 -5.04 -80.31
N LEU A 577 -13.43 -6.19 -79.88
CA LEU A 577 -14.15 -7.09 -78.96
C LEU A 577 -14.30 -6.51 -77.55
N SER A 578 -13.29 -5.80 -77.04
CA SER A 578 -13.38 -5.11 -75.74
C SER A 578 -14.42 -3.99 -75.75
N ILE A 579 -14.58 -3.29 -76.88
CA ILE A 579 -15.62 -2.28 -77.08
C ILE A 579 -16.99 -2.95 -77.15
N CYS A 580 -17.13 -4.08 -77.86
CA CYS A 580 -18.37 -4.86 -77.85
C CYS A 580 -18.77 -5.28 -76.43
N GLN A 581 -17.81 -5.77 -75.64
CA GLN A 581 -18.05 -6.12 -74.24
C GLN A 581 -18.55 -4.94 -73.42
N LEU A 582 -17.87 -3.79 -73.48
CA LEU A 582 -18.30 -2.60 -72.75
C LEU A 582 -19.68 -2.10 -73.17
N ILE A 583 -19.99 -2.10 -74.48
CA ILE A 583 -21.31 -1.69 -74.98
C ILE A 583 -22.40 -2.63 -74.45
N ILE A 584 -22.20 -3.95 -74.57
CA ILE A 584 -23.19 -4.94 -74.15
C ILE A 584 -23.39 -4.93 -72.62
N GLU A 585 -22.32 -4.84 -71.83
CA GLU A 585 -22.40 -4.72 -70.37
C GLU A 585 -23.07 -3.41 -69.93
N HIS A 586 -22.82 -2.31 -70.66
CA HIS A 586 -23.48 -1.02 -70.41
C HIS A 586 -24.97 -1.07 -70.74
N ILE A 587 -25.37 -1.83 -71.75
CA ILE A 587 -26.78 -2.07 -72.10
C ILE A 587 -27.41 -3.14 -71.16
N GLY A 588 -26.62 -3.79 -70.30
CA GLY A 588 -27.12 -4.77 -69.31
C GLY A 588 -27.22 -6.19 -69.84
N GLY A 589 -26.66 -6.47 -71.02
CA GLY A 589 -26.49 -7.80 -71.56
C GLY A 589 -25.15 -8.43 -71.18
N GLN A 590 -24.89 -9.61 -71.73
CA GLN A 590 -23.61 -10.33 -71.61
C GLN A 590 -23.15 -10.78 -72.99
N ILE A 591 -21.84 -10.71 -73.27
CA ILE A 591 -21.22 -11.24 -74.49
C ILE A 591 -20.23 -12.35 -74.14
N TRP A 592 -20.20 -13.43 -74.92
CA TRP A 592 -19.28 -14.56 -74.74
C TRP A 592 -19.02 -15.27 -76.07
N ILE A 593 -18.11 -16.25 -76.04
CA ILE A 593 -17.88 -17.19 -77.14
C ILE A 593 -18.42 -18.57 -76.73
N ASP A 594 -19.15 -19.23 -77.61
CA ASP A 594 -19.62 -20.59 -77.40
C ASP A 594 -18.44 -21.57 -77.51
N SER A 595 -18.00 -22.09 -76.37
CA SER A 595 -16.86 -23.01 -76.27
C SER A 595 -17.15 -24.43 -76.77
N GLU A 596 -18.42 -24.76 -77.01
CA GLU A 596 -18.87 -26.07 -77.50
C GLU A 596 -18.91 -26.14 -79.03
N TYR A 597 -18.93 -25.00 -79.72
CA TYR A 597 -18.86 -24.93 -81.18
C TYR A 597 -17.42 -25.13 -81.68
N ALA A 598 -17.20 -26.18 -82.49
CA ALA A 598 -15.86 -26.61 -82.91
C ALA A 598 -15.57 -26.46 -84.42
N GLU A 599 -16.57 -26.06 -85.22
CA GLU A 599 -16.46 -25.96 -86.69
C GLU A 599 -16.08 -24.55 -87.19
N GLY A 600 -15.69 -23.67 -86.26
CA GLY A 600 -15.30 -22.29 -86.50
C GLY A 600 -15.43 -21.48 -85.22
N SER A 601 -16.06 -20.31 -85.26
CA SER A 601 -16.35 -19.52 -84.05
C SER A 601 -17.81 -19.10 -83.98
N ARG A 602 -18.31 -19.04 -82.74
CA ARG A 602 -19.66 -18.56 -82.46
C ARG A 602 -19.62 -17.56 -81.32
N PHE A 603 -19.85 -16.30 -81.66
CA PHE A 603 -20.00 -15.22 -80.70
C PHE A 603 -21.47 -15.04 -80.35
N CYS A 604 -21.76 -15.03 -79.06
CA CYS A 604 -23.11 -14.91 -78.51
C CYS A 604 -23.19 -13.67 -77.65
N PHE A 605 -24.27 -12.90 -77.76
CA PHE A 605 -24.58 -11.89 -76.76
C PHE A 605 -26.08 -11.76 -76.50
N THR A 606 -26.42 -11.50 -75.23
CA THR A 606 -27.77 -11.16 -74.81
C THR A 606 -27.99 -9.66 -74.82
N HIS A 607 -29.23 -9.25 -75.08
CA HIS A 607 -29.69 -7.88 -74.95
C HIS A 607 -31.08 -7.86 -74.27
N PRO A 608 -31.29 -7.05 -73.23
CA PRO A 608 -32.59 -6.97 -72.55
C PRO A 608 -33.61 -6.18 -73.39
N ILE A 609 -34.83 -6.73 -73.53
CA ILE A 609 -35.89 -6.15 -74.36
C ILE A 609 -36.31 -4.75 -73.88
N SER A 610 -36.32 -4.53 -72.55
CA SER A 610 -36.52 -3.20 -71.95
C SER A 610 -35.41 -2.85 -70.95
N GLN A 611 -35.04 -1.56 -70.93
CA GLN A 611 -34.04 -0.99 -70.03
C GLN A 611 -34.65 -0.53 -68.68
N THR A 612 -35.96 -0.71 -68.46
CA THR A 612 -36.71 -0.17 -67.30
C THR A 612 -36.43 -0.80 -65.92
N GLY A 613 -35.38 -1.65 -65.79
CA GLY A 613 -34.97 -2.26 -64.52
C GLY A 613 -33.78 -1.62 -63.79
N ARG A 614 -33.02 -0.70 -64.40
CA ARG A 614 -31.81 -0.13 -63.77
C ARG A 614 -32.12 1.14 -62.97
N LYS A 615 -32.32 0.98 -61.65
CA LYS A 615 -32.05 2.06 -60.68
C LYS A 615 -30.59 2.48 -60.83
N GLU A 616 -30.36 3.75 -61.17
CA GLU A 616 -29.05 4.39 -61.12
C GLU A 616 -28.40 4.18 -59.74
N ASN A 617 -27.51 3.20 -59.62
CA ASN A 617 -26.50 3.18 -58.56
C ASN A 617 -25.42 4.20 -58.93
N LYS A 618 -25.69 5.48 -58.65
CA LYS A 618 -24.65 6.50 -58.57
C LYS A 618 -23.75 6.17 -57.38
N LYS A 619 -22.51 5.77 -57.66
CA LYS A 619 -21.39 5.83 -56.73
C LYS A 619 -20.43 6.92 -57.17
#